data_AF-A0A8E2I7Y9-F1
#
_entry.id   AF-A0A8E2I7Y9-F1
#
_cell.length_a   1.000
_cell.length_b   1.000
_cell.length_c   1.000
_cell.angle_alpha   90.00
_cell.angle_beta   90.00
_cell.angle_gamma   90.00
#
_symmetry.space_group_name_H-M   'P 1'
#
loop_
_entity.id
_entity.type
_entity.pdbx_description
1 polymer ?
#
loop_
_entity_poly.entity_id
_entity_poly.type
_entity_poly.pdbx_seq_one_letter_code
_entity_poly.pdbx_strand_id
1 'polypeptide(L)'
;MLNSYKETYGKKPDNYFEIAKEAWEKHPKKKEHENIEPYIWGFMYDIYIKGHYLEKISFGMDPSLTIKRYFSDLFRRGSKYLAFEGTIEEQLQEGPIYKKHADFTSKIISYIKNGELINPRLFLEYLQRFLKNGIIYSQPHTMFETELGAYESCSGTTLYKKKGDLLTLVSVSGMASDENKTYPLEDRSSYSVQAFHSQSGQELFFSEEKQQFYLSIRTGNYVISFHYPVESYWSIEKVQGFKDDVMRDIMESESALYRDFAIQLLGGIR
;
A
#
# COMPACT_ATOMS: atom_id res chain seq x y z
N MET A 1 -8.12 -13.05 44.18
CA MET A 1 -8.50 -13.00 42.75
C MET A 1 -7.30 -12.69 41.84
N LEU A 2 -6.60 -11.55 42.00
CA LEU A 2 -5.42 -11.23 41.15
C LEU A 2 -4.25 -12.22 41.25
N ASN A 3 -3.90 -12.68 42.45
CA ASN A 3 -2.84 -13.68 42.63
C ASN A 3 -3.24 -15.03 42.00
N SER A 4 -4.50 -15.43 42.16
CA SER A 4 -5.06 -16.63 41.52
C SER A 4 -5.06 -16.52 39.98
N TYR A 5 -5.42 -15.37 39.39
CA TYR A 5 -5.33 -15.18 37.94
C TYR A 5 -3.88 -15.28 37.43
N LYS A 6 -2.92 -14.68 38.16
CA LYS A 6 -1.50 -14.74 37.82
C LYS A 6 -0.94 -16.17 37.95
N GLU A 7 -1.40 -16.92 38.94
CA GLU A 7 -1.05 -18.34 39.13
C GLU A 7 -1.62 -19.22 38.02
N THR A 8 -2.83 -18.93 37.52
CA THR A 8 -3.49 -19.70 36.45
C THR A 8 -2.95 -19.38 35.06
N TYR A 9 -2.68 -18.10 34.75
CA TYR A 9 -2.35 -17.65 33.38
C TYR A 9 -0.91 -17.18 33.21
N GLY A 10 -0.09 -17.17 34.26
CA GLY A 10 1.33 -16.80 34.22
C GLY A 10 1.61 -15.30 33.94
N LYS A 11 0.59 -14.52 33.60
CA LYS A 11 0.67 -13.08 33.31
C LYS A 11 -0.38 -12.28 34.08
N LYS A 12 -0.15 -10.97 34.18
CA LYS A 12 -1.22 -10.03 34.56
C LYS A 12 -2.23 -9.98 33.41
N PRO A 13 -3.53 -9.78 33.69
CA PRO A 13 -4.53 -9.64 32.64
C PRO A 13 -4.29 -8.34 31.86
N ASP A 14 -4.64 -8.34 30.57
CA ASP A 14 -4.45 -7.18 29.69
C ASP A 14 -5.45 -6.03 30.03
N ASN A 15 -6.63 -6.40 30.56
CA ASN A 15 -7.59 -5.53 31.23
C ASN A 15 -8.08 -6.19 32.53
N TYR A 16 -8.48 -5.41 33.54
CA TYR A 16 -8.96 -5.96 34.81
C TYR A 16 -10.50 -6.09 34.86
N PHE A 17 -11.19 -5.98 33.72
CA PHE A 17 -12.65 -5.98 33.65
C PHE A 17 -13.28 -7.24 34.24
N GLU A 18 -12.89 -8.43 33.76
CA GLU A 18 -13.48 -9.69 34.21
C GLU A 18 -13.21 -9.96 35.70
N ILE A 19 -12.01 -9.59 36.17
CA ILE A 19 -11.63 -9.74 37.58
C ILE A 19 -12.43 -8.78 38.47
N ALA A 20 -12.57 -7.52 38.05
CA ALA A 20 -13.33 -6.52 38.78
C ALA A 20 -14.84 -6.82 38.76
N LYS A 21 -15.35 -7.33 37.64
CA LYS A 21 -16.73 -7.81 37.51
C LYS A 21 -17.00 -8.97 38.45
N GLU A 22 -16.15 -10.00 38.47
CA GLU A 22 -16.30 -11.12 39.39
C GLU A 22 -16.23 -10.66 40.86
N ALA A 23 -15.33 -9.72 41.18
CA ALA A 23 -15.22 -9.15 42.51
C ALA A 23 -16.45 -8.32 42.90
N TRP A 24 -17.01 -7.55 41.97
CA TRP A 24 -18.20 -6.73 42.18
C TRP A 24 -19.46 -7.58 42.34
N GLU A 25 -19.59 -8.65 41.55
CA GLU A 25 -20.69 -9.62 41.65
C GLU A 25 -20.77 -10.26 43.06
N LYS A 26 -19.61 -10.45 43.70
CA LYS A 26 -19.50 -11.02 45.05
C LYS A 26 -19.49 -9.96 46.16
N HIS A 27 -19.60 -8.67 45.83
CA HIS A 27 -19.44 -7.60 46.80
C HIS A 27 -20.69 -7.42 47.67
N PRO A 28 -20.57 -7.34 49.01
CA PRO A 28 -21.71 -7.30 49.92
C PRO A 28 -22.61 -6.07 49.75
N LYS A 29 -22.07 -4.96 49.22
CA LYS A 29 -22.81 -3.72 48.96
C LYS A 29 -23.34 -3.58 47.53
N LYS A 30 -23.29 -4.63 46.70
CA LYS A 30 -23.79 -4.56 45.31
C LYS A 30 -25.24 -4.09 45.24
N LYS A 31 -26.10 -4.60 46.13
CA LYS A 31 -27.53 -4.23 46.22
C LYS A 31 -27.78 -2.75 46.53
N GLU A 32 -26.82 -2.07 47.16
CA GLU A 32 -26.90 -0.63 47.48
C GLU A 32 -26.47 0.25 46.29
N HIS A 33 -25.87 -0.35 45.26
CA HIS A 33 -25.26 0.31 44.11
C HIS A 33 -25.59 -0.42 42.79
N GLU A 34 -26.82 -0.91 42.65
CA GLU A 34 -27.27 -1.64 41.45
C GLU A 34 -27.21 -0.81 40.17
N ASN A 35 -27.20 0.52 40.30
CA ASN A 35 -27.07 1.46 39.21
C ASN A 35 -25.64 1.59 38.64
N ILE A 36 -24.65 0.97 39.26
CA ILE A 36 -23.25 1.02 38.80
C ILE A 36 -22.92 -0.27 38.07
N GLU A 37 -22.72 -0.16 36.76
CA GLU A 37 -22.38 -1.29 35.92
C GLU A 37 -20.98 -1.86 36.28
N PRO A 38 -20.79 -3.20 36.22
CA PRO A 38 -19.53 -3.84 36.57
C PRO A 38 -18.31 -3.32 35.79
N TYR A 39 -18.52 -2.82 34.56
CA TYR A 39 -17.42 -2.27 33.75
C TYR A 39 -16.82 -1.00 34.34
N ILE A 40 -17.61 -0.21 35.06
CA ILE A 40 -17.16 1.02 35.71
C ILE A 40 -16.12 0.68 36.78
N TRP A 41 -16.34 -0.41 37.53
CA TRP A 41 -15.40 -0.87 38.55
C TRP A 41 -14.10 -1.41 37.93
N GLY A 42 -14.19 -2.16 36.83
CA GLY A 42 -13.04 -2.59 36.06
C GLY A 42 -12.21 -1.41 35.56
N PHE A 43 -12.87 -0.40 34.99
CA PHE A 43 -12.25 0.82 34.52
C PHE A 43 -11.58 1.63 35.64
N MET A 44 -12.25 1.82 36.78
CA MET A 44 -11.69 2.52 37.93
C MET A 44 -10.46 1.81 38.52
N TYR A 45 -10.50 0.48 38.57
CA TYR A 45 -9.37 -0.32 39.03
C TYR A 45 -8.19 -0.29 38.04
N ASP A 46 -8.47 -0.36 36.74
CA ASP A 46 -7.50 -0.17 35.66
C ASP A 46 -6.77 1.17 35.81
N ILE A 47 -7.50 2.27 35.99
CA ILE A 47 -6.94 3.61 36.21
C ILE A 47 -6.07 3.65 37.46
N TYR A 48 -6.56 3.09 38.58
CA TYR A 48 -5.85 3.10 39.85
C TYR A 48 -4.51 2.33 39.79
N ILE A 49 -4.50 1.13 39.20
CA ILE A 49 -3.30 0.28 39.11
C ILE A 49 -2.33 0.74 38.02
N LYS A 50 -2.84 1.17 36.86
CA LYS A 50 -2.00 1.63 35.74
C LYS A 50 -1.42 3.03 36.00
N GLY A 51 -1.86 3.72 37.04
CA GLY A 51 -1.22 4.94 37.57
C GLY A 51 -1.29 6.15 36.66
N HIS A 52 -1.99 6.06 35.54
CA HIS A 52 -2.26 7.19 34.68
C HIS A 52 -3.54 7.87 35.18
N TYR A 53 -3.50 9.20 35.30
CA TYR A 53 -4.63 10.12 35.51
C TYR A 53 -5.09 10.41 36.95
N LEU A 54 -4.80 9.59 37.95
CA LEU A 54 -5.08 9.94 39.35
C LEU A 54 -3.77 10.30 40.05
N GLU A 55 -3.47 11.60 40.21
CA GLU A 55 -2.45 12.00 41.19
C GLU A 55 -2.85 11.41 42.56
N LYS A 56 -1.85 10.97 43.34
CA LYS A 56 -2.01 10.28 44.63
C LYS A 56 -3.15 10.90 45.45
N ILE A 57 -4.31 10.26 45.43
CA ILE A 57 -5.42 10.67 46.29
C ILE A 57 -4.96 10.42 47.72
N SER A 58 -4.80 11.48 48.50
CA SER A 58 -4.33 11.38 49.88
C SER A 58 -5.36 10.64 50.73
N PHE A 59 -4.90 9.69 51.54
CA PHE A 59 -5.75 8.97 52.48
C PHE A 59 -6.46 9.94 53.43
N GLY A 60 -7.77 9.80 53.59
CA GLY A 60 -8.59 10.60 54.51
C GLY A 60 -9.34 11.79 53.88
N MET A 61 -9.19 12.06 52.58
CA MET A 61 -10.06 12.99 51.85
C MET A 61 -11.15 12.24 51.07
N ASP A 62 -12.32 12.87 50.91
CA ASP A 62 -13.36 12.34 50.01
C ASP A 62 -12.82 12.31 48.57
N PRO A 63 -12.61 11.12 47.97
CA PRO A 63 -12.04 11.00 46.64
C PRO A 63 -13.03 11.43 45.55
N SER A 64 -14.33 11.57 45.87
CA SER A 64 -15.40 11.75 44.89
C SER A 64 -15.23 13.00 44.02
N LEU A 65 -14.84 14.13 44.62
CA LEU A 65 -14.61 15.40 43.93
C LEU A 65 -13.42 15.32 42.98
N THR A 66 -12.33 14.73 43.44
CA THR A 66 -11.10 14.56 42.67
C THR A 66 -11.32 13.63 41.49
N ILE A 67 -12.01 12.50 41.72
CA ILE A 67 -12.38 11.54 40.68
C ILE A 67 -13.28 12.22 39.64
N LYS A 68 -14.36 12.90 40.06
CA LYS A 68 -15.26 13.61 39.14
C LYS A 68 -14.51 14.59 38.24
N ARG A 69 -13.60 15.39 38.82
CA ARG A 69 -12.76 16.33 38.06
C ARG A 69 -11.91 15.62 37.01
N TYR A 70 -11.25 14.53 37.38
CA TYR A 70 -10.43 13.75 36.44
C TYR A 70 -11.25 13.14 35.32
N PHE A 71 -12.42 12.56 35.63
CA PHE A 71 -13.32 12.01 34.63
C PHE A 71 -13.86 13.09 33.69
N SER A 72 -14.22 14.26 34.20
CA SER A 72 -14.64 15.40 33.37
C SER A 72 -13.52 15.87 32.44
N ASP A 73 -12.28 15.95 32.93
CA ASP A 73 -11.13 16.33 32.10
C ASP A 73 -10.78 15.26 31.06
N LEU A 74 -10.81 13.98 31.44
CA LEU A 74 -10.60 12.87 30.52
C LEU A 74 -11.67 12.84 29.43
N PHE A 75 -12.94 13.04 29.79
CA PHE A 75 -14.03 13.11 28.83
C PHE A 75 -13.91 14.33 27.91
N ARG A 76 -13.56 15.50 28.45
CA ARG A 76 -13.30 16.72 27.66
C ARG A 76 -12.14 16.54 26.68
N ARG A 77 -11.10 15.79 27.06
CA ARG A 77 -9.97 15.48 26.17
C ARG A 77 -10.33 14.41 25.15
N GLY A 78 -10.97 13.32 25.58
CA GLY A 78 -11.40 12.21 24.74
C GLY A 78 -12.43 12.63 23.68
N SER A 79 -13.41 13.45 24.06
CA SER A 79 -14.41 13.99 23.12
C SER A 79 -13.80 14.83 21.99
N LYS A 80 -12.68 15.51 22.23
CA LYS A 80 -11.93 16.18 21.16
C LYS A 80 -11.35 15.16 20.17
N TYR A 81 -10.86 14.02 20.64
CA TYR A 81 -10.34 12.97 19.75
C TYR A 81 -11.44 12.27 18.96
N LEU A 82 -12.61 12.05 19.55
CA LEU A 82 -13.77 11.49 18.84
C LEU A 82 -14.20 12.36 17.65
N ALA A 83 -14.10 13.69 17.80
CA ALA A 83 -14.39 14.61 16.69
C ALA A 83 -13.40 14.51 15.52
N PHE A 84 -12.23 13.88 15.72
CA PHE A 84 -11.18 13.68 14.72
C PHE A 84 -10.91 12.20 14.40
N GLU A 85 -11.77 11.28 14.84
CA GLU A 85 -11.56 9.84 14.68
C GLU A 85 -11.33 9.46 13.21
N GLY A 86 -12.21 9.92 12.31
CA GLY A 86 -12.07 9.68 10.87
C GLY A 86 -10.76 10.22 10.27
N THR A 87 -10.32 11.41 10.69
CA THR A 87 -9.04 11.98 10.25
C THR A 87 -7.85 11.19 10.78
N ILE A 88 -7.92 10.67 12.02
CA ILE A 88 -6.87 9.82 12.58
C ILE A 88 -6.80 8.49 11.83
N GLU A 89 -7.94 7.89 11.51
CA GLU A 89 -8.01 6.67 10.72
C GLU A 89 -7.46 6.85 9.31
N GLU A 90 -7.85 7.92 8.61
CA GLU A 90 -7.31 8.28 7.29
C GLU A 90 -5.79 8.46 7.35
N GLN A 91 -5.26 9.23 8.32
CA GLN A 91 -3.81 9.43 8.46
C GLN A 91 -3.05 8.15 8.79
N LEU A 92 -3.65 7.25 9.58
CA LEU A 92 -3.07 5.93 9.88
C LEU A 92 -3.02 5.04 8.62
N GLN A 93 -3.99 5.15 7.73
CA GLN A 93 -4.02 4.41 6.46
C GLN A 93 -3.07 5.00 5.41
N GLU A 94 -3.05 6.33 5.26
CA GLU A 94 -2.27 7.00 4.22
C GLU A 94 -0.79 7.17 4.58
N GLY A 95 -0.46 7.33 5.86
CA GLY A 95 0.91 7.57 6.34
C GLY A 95 1.95 6.56 5.80
N PRO A 96 1.70 5.24 5.86
CA PRO A 96 2.58 4.23 5.28
C PRO A 96 2.78 4.39 3.76
N ILE A 97 1.72 4.74 3.02
CA ILE A 97 1.76 4.93 1.56
C ILE A 97 2.65 6.12 1.21
N TYR A 98 2.46 7.26 1.87
CA TYR A 98 3.30 8.44 1.67
C TYR A 98 4.76 8.18 2.00
N LYS A 99 5.04 7.48 3.10
CA LYS A 99 6.41 7.12 3.46
C LYS A 99 7.06 6.25 2.39
N LYS A 100 6.35 5.20 1.93
CA LYS A 100 6.82 4.30 0.87
C LYS A 100 7.07 5.06 -0.43
N HIS A 101 6.21 6.01 -0.79
CA HIS A 101 6.38 6.85 -1.97
C HIS A 101 7.56 7.84 -1.83
N ALA A 102 7.73 8.47 -0.66
CA ALA A 102 8.85 9.37 -0.40
C ALA A 102 10.21 8.63 -0.46
N ASP A 103 10.28 7.44 0.13
CA ASP A 103 11.46 6.58 0.07
C ASP A 103 11.76 6.16 -1.38
N PHE A 104 10.71 5.78 -2.12
CA PHE A 104 10.81 5.42 -3.54
C PHE A 104 11.34 6.56 -4.40
N THR A 105 10.69 7.72 -4.36
CA THR A 105 11.04 8.89 -5.17
C THR A 105 12.47 9.36 -4.87
N SER A 106 12.85 9.44 -3.60
CA SER A 106 14.22 9.78 -3.17
C SER A 106 15.25 8.82 -3.76
N LYS A 107 14.98 7.52 -3.74
CA LYS A 107 15.89 6.50 -4.27
C LYS A 107 15.95 6.54 -5.80
N ILE A 108 14.82 6.69 -6.47
CA ILE A 108 14.75 6.79 -7.94
C ILE A 108 15.50 8.02 -8.46
N ILE A 109 15.31 9.19 -7.84
CA ILE A 109 16.03 10.42 -8.19
C ILE A 109 17.54 10.26 -8.00
N SER A 110 17.99 9.46 -7.01
CA SER A 110 19.42 9.23 -6.78
C SER A 110 20.14 8.54 -7.96
N TYR A 111 19.38 7.93 -8.88
CA TYR A 111 19.91 7.38 -10.12
C TYR A 111 20.00 8.41 -11.25
N ILE A 112 19.70 9.69 -11.01
CA ILE A 112 19.87 10.76 -11.99
C ILE A 112 21.05 11.64 -11.58
N LYS A 113 21.97 11.87 -12.51
CA LYS A 113 23.09 12.81 -12.32
C LYS A 113 23.31 13.62 -13.58
N ASN A 114 23.39 14.94 -13.44
CA ASN A 114 23.60 15.87 -14.55
C ASN A 114 22.58 15.72 -15.71
N GLY A 115 21.36 15.33 -15.39
CA GLY A 115 20.30 15.10 -16.39
C GLY A 115 20.44 13.81 -17.17
N GLU A 116 21.25 12.86 -16.69
CA GLU A 116 21.39 11.51 -17.28
C GLU A 116 21.12 10.44 -16.24
N LEU A 117 20.65 9.28 -16.70
CA LEU A 117 20.41 8.09 -15.87
C LEU A 117 21.73 7.39 -15.57
N ILE A 118 22.18 7.45 -14.32
CA ILE A 118 23.31 6.67 -13.81
C ILE A 118 22.82 5.31 -13.32
N ASN A 119 23.54 4.24 -13.66
CA ASN A 119 23.17 2.85 -13.36
C ASN A 119 21.72 2.48 -13.76
N PRO A 120 21.37 2.53 -15.06
CA PRO A 120 20.03 2.22 -15.54
C PRO A 120 19.46 0.88 -15.05
N ARG A 121 20.32 -0.13 -14.88
CA ARG A 121 19.93 -1.44 -14.33
C ARG A 121 19.36 -1.35 -12.92
N LEU A 122 20.04 -0.64 -12.01
CA LEU A 122 19.59 -0.50 -10.63
C LEU A 122 18.32 0.35 -10.52
N PHE A 123 18.16 1.33 -11.42
CA PHE A 123 16.92 2.08 -11.56
C PHE A 123 15.76 1.14 -11.92
N LEU A 124 15.92 0.31 -12.95
CA LEU A 124 14.89 -0.63 -13.39
C LEU A 124 14.58 -1.68 -12.32
N GLU A 125 15.61 -2.30 -11.72
CA GLU A 125 15.44 -3.29 -10.66
C GLU A 125 14.74 -2.71 -9.42
N TYR A 126 14.99 -1.44 -9.10
CA TYR A 126 14.32 -0.79 -7.98
C TYR A 126 12.87 -0.46 -8.31
N LEU A 127 12.59 0.09 -9.50
CA LEU A 127 11.24 0.35 -9.99
C LEU A 127 10.38 -0.92 -10.02
N GLN A 128 10.92 -2.00 -10.58
CA GLN A 128 10.22 -3.28 -10.75
C GLN A 128 9.64 -3.82 -9.43
N ARG A 129 10.29 -3.58 -8.29
CA ARG A 129 9.83 -4.05 -6.96
C ARG A 129 8.46 -3.50 -6.57
N PHE A 130 8.07 -2.37 -7.13
CA PHE A 130 6.81 -1.67 -6.84
C PHE A 130 5.70 -2.01 -7.84
N LEU A 131 6.01 -2.75 -8.90
CA LEU A 131 5.07 -3.13 -9.95
C LEU A 131 4.45 -4.49 -9.63
N LYS A 132 3.29 -4.48 -8.99
CA LYS A 132 2.63 -5.65 -8.43
C LYS A 132 1.65 -6.30 -9.40
N ASN A 133 1.20 -7.50 -9.01
CA ASN A 133 0.13 -8.24 -9.64
C ASN A 133 -1.21 -7.51 -9.49
N GLY A 134 -2.19 -7.89 -10.30
CA GLY A 134 -3.54 -7.32 -10.25
C GLY A 134 -4.55 -8.22 -10.95
N ILE A 135 -5.83 -7.89 -10.73
CA ILE A 135 -6.97 -8.57 -11.33
C ILE A 135 -7.49 -7.70 -12.48
N ILE A 136 -7.92 -8.34 -13.56
CA ILE A 136 -8.49 -7.71 -14.74
C ILE A 136 -10.00 -7.90 -14.68
N TYR A 137 -10.73 -6.80 -14.74
CA TYR A 137 -12.18 -6.74 -14.71
C TYR A 137 -12.74 -6.22 -16.03
N SER A 138 -13.94 -6.65 -16.39
CA SER A 138 -14.77 -5.92 -17.36
C SER A 138 -15.76 -5.06 -16.59
N GLN A 139 -15.95 -3.82 -17.02
CA GLN A 139 -16.92 -2.87 -16.44
C GLN A 139 -16.80 -2.73 -14.91
N PRO A 140 -15.61 -2.37 -14.38
CA PRO A 140 -15.38 -2.30 -12.94
C PRO A 140 -16.29 -1.28 -12.26
N HIS A 141 -16.61 -1.52 -11.00
CA HIS A 141 -17.49 -0.69 -10.15
C HIS A 141 -18.93 -0.57 -10.64
N THR A 142 -19.37 -1.51 -11.49
CA THR A 142 -20.75 -1.63 -11.95
C THR A 142 -21.37 -2.94 -11.48
N MET A 143 -22.70 -3.04 -11.58
CA MET A 143 -23.42 -4.29 -11.32
C MET A 143 -23.12 -5.41 -12.33
N PHE A 144 -22.40 -5.09 -13.42
CA PHE A 144 -21.98 -6.04 -14.47
C PHE A 144 -20.49 -6.39 -14.39
N GLU A 145 -19.81 -5.99 -13.31
CA GLU A 145 -18.41 -6.29 -13.09
C GLU A 145 -18.14 -7.81 -13.21
N THR A 146 -17.19 -8.16 -14.07
CA THR A 146 -16.81 -9.56 -14.29
C THR A 146 -15.29 -9.69 -14.25
N GLU A 147 -14.79 -10.62 -13.44
CA GLU A 147 -13.36 -10.98 -13.45
C GLU A 147 -13.02 -11.73 -14.75
N LEU A 148 -12.08 -11.17 -15.51
CA LEU A 148 -11.60 -11.74 -16.77
C LEU A 148 -10.35 -12.61 -16.58
N GLY A 149 -9.59 -12.36 -15.52
CA GLY A 149 -8.37 -13.07 -15.13
C GLY A 149 -7.44 -12.17 -14.30
N ALA A 150 -6.20 -12.62 -14.10
CA ALA A 150 -5.21 -11.89 -13.33
C ALA A 150 -3.83 -11.89 -14.01
N TYR A 151 -3.02 -10.88 -13.69
CA TYR A 151 -1.63 -10.77 -14.10
C TYR A 151 -0.71 -10.77 -12.88
N GLU A 152 0.47 -11.37 -13.01
CA GLU A 152 1.46 -11.45 -11.94
C GLU A 152 2.25 -10.14 -11.79
N SER A 153 3.08 -10.05 -10.74
CA SER A 153 3.99 -8.92 -10.56
C SER A 153 4.96 -8.81 -11.74
N CYS A 154 5.41 -7.59 -12.04
CA CYS A 154 6.28 -7.32 -13.18
C CYS A 154 7.55 -8.20 -13.09
N SER A 155 7.70 -9.12 -14.05
CA SER A 155 8.78 -10.13 -14.06
C SER A 155 10.06 -9.58 -14.67
N GLY A 156 9.96 -8.58 -15.54
CA GLY A 156 11.11 -7.92 -16.15
C GLY A 156 10.79 -6.55 -16.72
N THR A 157 11.84 -5.78 -16.98
CA THR A 157 11.71 -4.45 -17.59
C THR A 157 12.83 -4.24 -18.58
N THR A 158 12.52 -3.61 -19.71
CA THR A 158 13.52 -3.19 -20.70
C THR A 158 13.46 -1.69 -20.90
N LEU A 159 14.60 -1.06 -21.14
CA LEU A 159 14.71 0.37 -21.42
C LEU A 159 15.52 0.57 -22.69
N TYR A 160 14.92 1.20 -23.69
CA TYR A 160 15.56 1.59 -24.93
C TYR A 160 15.69 3.11 -25.01
N LYS A 161 16.75 3.60 -25.67
CA LYS A 161 16.96 5.02 -25.97
C LYS A 161 17.13 5.20 -27.47
N LYS A 162 16.46 6.19 -28.03
CA LYS A 162 16.66 6.62 -29.42
C LYS A 162 18.08 7.19 -29.59
N LYS A 163 18.80 6.69 -30.58
CA LYS A 163 20.10 7.18 -31.03
C LYS A 163 20.08 7.26 -32.56
N GLY A 164 19.86 8.45 -33.10
CA GLY A 164 19.62 8.62 -34.55
C GLY A 164 18.37 7.85 -34.98
N ASP A 165 18.52 6.99 -35.98
CA ASP A 165 17.44 6.17 -36.56
C ASP A 165 17.30 4.79 -35.92
N LEU A 166 17.89 4.62 -34.72
CA LEU A 166 17.91 3.36 -33.98
C LEU A 166 17.31 3.53 -32.59
N LEU A 167 16.64 2.49 -32.09
CA LEU A 167 16.37 2.29 -30.67
C LEU A 167 17.40 1.31 -30.12
N THR A 168 18.26 1.79 -29.22
CA THR A 168 19.30 0.98 -28.59
C THR A 168 18.90 0.62 -27.17
N LEU A 169 19.03 -0.66 -26.82
CA LEU A 169 18.82 -1.16 -25.47
C LEU A 169 19.84 -0.51 -24.53
N VAL A 170 19.33 0.19 -23.51
CA VAL A 170 20.13 0.82 -22.45
C VAL A 170 20.36 -0.16 -21.32
N SER A 171 19.30 -0.86 -20.90
CA SER A 171 19.38 -1.84 -19.82
C SER A 171 18.14 -2.72 -19.77
N VAL A 172 18.29 -3.86 -19.09
CA VAL A 172 17.21 -4.77 -18.73
C VAL A 172 17.23 -5.04 -17.22
N SER A 173 16.12 -5.51 -16.66
CA SER A 173 16.02 -6.07 -15.31
C SER A 173 15.10 -7.29 -15.28
N GLY A 174 15.25 -8.11 -14.23
CA GLY A 174 14.44 -9.29 -14.01
C GLY A 174 14.65 -10.37 -15.08
N MET A 175 13.55 -10.96 -15.54
CA MET A 175 13.53 -12.04 -16.55
C MET A 175 13.55 -11.52 -17.99
N ALA A 176 13.75 -10.22 -18.20
CA ALA A 176 13.81 -9.66 -19.54
C ALA A 176 15.12 -10.06 -20.27
N SER A 177 14.99 -10.48 -21.53
CA SER A 177 16.14 -10.83 -22.39
C SER A 177 16.91 -9.58 -22.86
N ASP A 178 18.23 -9.70 -22.96
CA ASP A 178 19.14 -8.69 -23.51
C ASP A 178 19.66 -9.02 -24.92
N GLU A 179 19.10 -10.05 -25.56
CA GLU A 179 19.51 -10.53 -26.89
C GLU A 179 19.35 -9.45 -27.97
N ASN A 180 18.26 -8.67 -27.89
CA ASN A 180 17.94 -7.67 -28.88
C ASN A 180 18.47 -6.28 -28.48
N LYS A 181 19.73 -6.04 -28.81
CA LYS A 181 20.43 -4.81 -28.37
C LYS A 181 20.04 -3.56 -29.13
N THR A 182 19.57 -3.67 -30.38
CA THR A 182 19.26 -2.49 -31.20
C THR A 182 18.24 -2.83 -32.28
N TYR A 183 17.28 -1.93 -32.49
CA TYR A 183 16.27 -2.01 -33.53
C TYR A 183 16.33 -0.78 -34.45
N PRO A 184 16.26 -0.95 -35.77
CA PRO A 184 15.94 0.14 -36.68
C PRO A 184 14.57 0.74 -36.36
N LEU A 185 14.40 2.06 -36.42
CA LEU A 185 13.10 2.70 -36.20
C LEU A 185 12.04 2.31 -37.24
N GLU A 186 12.44 1.75 -38.38
CA GLU A 186 11.54 1.21 -39.40
C GLU A 186 11.06 -0.22 -39.10
N ASP A 187 11.67 -0.90 -38.12
CA ASP A 187 11.31 -2.28 -37.77
C ASP A 187 9.96 -2.34 -37.04
N ARG A 188 8.90 -2.47 -37.81
CA ARG A 188 7.52 -2.58 -37.30
C ARG A 188 7.26 -3.91 -36.58
N SER A 189 8.16 -4.89 -36.63
CA SER A 189 7.98 -6.15 -35.89
C SER A 189 8.29 -6.02 -34.40
N SER A 190 9.12 -5.04 -34.02
CA SER A 190 9.51 -4.80 -32.63
C SER A 190 8.42 -4.04 -31.85
N TYR A 191 7.97 -4.61 -30.72
CA TYR A 191 7.05 -3.93 -29.79
C TYR A 191 7.60 -2.60 -29.30
N SER A 192 8.92 -2.50 -29.08
CA SER A 192 9.56 -1.26 -28.64
C SER A 192 9.49 -0.17 -29.72
N VAL A 193 9.69 -0.55 -30.99
CA VAL A 193 9.56 0.38 -32.13
C VAL A 193 8.10 0.76 -32.36
N GLN A 194 7.16 -0.19 -32.27
CA GLN A 194 5.73 0.08 -32.37
C GLN A 194 5.28 1.08 -31.29
N ALA A 195 5.66 0.87 -30.03
CA ALA A 195 5.39 1.82 -28.94
C ALA A 195 6.04 3.19 -29.18
N PHE A 196 7.25 3.23 -29.76
CA PHE A 196 7.92 4.48 -30.10
C PHE A 196 7.13 5.32 -31.13
N HIS A 197 6.42 4.67 -32.05
CA HIS A 197 5.60 5.33 -33.06
C HIS A 197 4.14 5.51 -32.66
N SER A 198 3.72 4.97 -31.51
CA SER A 198 2.34 5.07 -31.06
C SER A 198 1.94 6.51 -30.76
N GLN A 199 0.74 6.89 -31.20
CA GLN A 199 0.15 8.21 -30.98
C GLN A 199 -0.21 8.45 -29.51
N SER A 200 -0.69 7.41 -28.81
CA SER A 200 -1.00 7.48 -27.37
C SER A 200 0.27 7.57 -26.52
N GLY A 201 1.42 7.17 -27.07
CA GLY A 201 2.68 7.03 -26.34
C GLY A 201 2.72 5.81 -25.43
N GLN A 202 1.67 4.99 -25.40
CA GLN A 202 1.59 3.79 -24.57
C GLN A 202 0.84 2.67 -25.31
N GLU A 203 1.42 1.48 -25.33
CA GLU A 203 0.85 0.32 -26.00
C GLU A 203 0.94 -0.91 -25.13
N LEU A 204 -0.13 -1.70 -25.16
CA LEU A 204 -0.17 -3.04 -24.60
C LEU A 204 0.00 -4.06 -25.74
N PHE A 205 1.05 -4.88 -25.64
CA PHE A 205 1.25 -6.04 -26.50
C PHE A 205 1.12 -7.34 -25.70
N PHE A 206 0.98 -8.46 -26.39
CA PHE A 206 0.85 -9.77 -25.76
C PHE A 206 1.60 -10.82 -26.55
N SER A 207 2.33 -11.68 -25.84
CA SER A 207 2.90 -12.91 -26.39
C SER A 207 2.14 -14.09 -25.82
N GLU A 208 1.42 -14.80 -26.68
CA GLU A 208 0.71 -16.03 -26.32
C GLU A 208 1.68 -17.16 -25.97
N GLU A 209 2.78 -17.30 -26.72
CA GLU A 209 3.83 -18.28 -26.42
C GLU A 209 4.38 -18.11 -24.99
N LYS A 210 4.60 -16.86 -24.57
CA LYS A 210 5.15 -16.54 -23.25
C LYS A 210 4.09 -16.30 -22.18
N GLN A 211 2.80 -16.28 -22.56
CA GLN A 211 1.68 -15.87 -21.70
C GLN A 211 2.01 -14.61 -20.91
N GLN A 212 2.35 -13.53 -21.64
CA GLN A 212 2.88 -12.32 -21.01
C GLN A 212 2.41 -11.05 -21.73
N PHE A 213 1.96 -10.08 -20.94
CA PHE A 213 1.69 -8.71 -21.37
C PHE A 213 2.98 -7.88 -21.39
N TYR A 214 3.09 -7.01 -22.40
CA TYR A 214 4.15 -6.03 -22.54
C TYR A 214 3.53 -4.64 -22.60
N LEU A 215 3.53 -3.95 -21.46
CA LEU A 215 3.14 -2.54 -21.41
C LEU A 215 4.34 -1.70 -21.77
N SER A 216 4.34 -1.15 -22.98
CA SER A 216 5.45 -0.34 -23.52
C SER A 216 5.05 1.12 -23.60
N ILE A 217 5.84 1.98 -22.95
CA ILE A 217 5.55 3.41 -22.83
C ILE A 217 6.72 4.21 -23.37
N ARG A 218 6.42 5.10 -24.32
CA ARG A 218 7.33 6.08 -24.86
C ARG A 218 7.36 7.31 -23.95
N THR A 219 8.56 7.71 -23.54
CA THR A 219 8.78 8.91 -22.74
C THR A 219 10.04 9.63 -23.18
N GLY A 220 9.92 10.86 -23.67
CA GLY A 220 11.02 11.59 -24.29
C GLY A 220 11.68 10.78 -25.42
N ASN A 221 12.99 10.55 -25.30
CA ASN A 221 13.79 9.72 -26.22
C ASN A 221 13.84 8.24 -25.82
N TYR A 222 13.07 7.81 -24.83
CA TYR A 222 13.09 6.47 -24.28
C TYR A 222 11.83 5.69 -24.60
N VAL A 223 11.96 4.37 -24.61
CA VAL A 223 10.84 3.42 -24.52
C VAL A 223 11.14 2.49 -23.36
N ILE A 224 10.24 2.43 -22.38
CA ILE A 224 10.30 1.47 -21.27
C ILE A 224 9.20 0.44 -21.46
N SER A 225 9.53 -0.85 -21.36
CA SER A 225 8.57 -1.93 -21.46
C SER A 225 8.55 -2.76 -20.20
N PHE A 226 7.37 -2.90 -19.59
CA PHE A 226 7.11 -3.69 -18.40
C PHE A 226 6.47 -5.02 -18.78
N HIS A 227 6.98 -6.11 -18.21
CA HIS A 227 6.59 -7.46 -18.55
C HIS A 227 5.74 -8.05 -17.43
N TYR A 228 4.46 -8.32 -17.70
CA TYR A 228 3.51 -8.87 -16.72
C TYR A 228 3.05 -10.26 -17.17
N PRO A 229 3.52 -11.34 -16.53
CA PRO A 229 3.03 -12.69 -16.80
C PRO A 229 1.53 -12.79 -16.53
N VAL A 230 0.84 -13.65 -17.25
CA VAL A 230 -0.59 -13.92 -17.03
C VAL A 230 -0.73 -15.19 -16.19
N GLU A 231 -1.56 -15.17 -15.15
CA GLU A 231 -1.71 -16.29 -14.21
C GLU A 231 -2.43 -17.50 -14.85
N SER A 232 -3.25 -17.23 -15.86
CA SER A 232 -4.01 -18.24 -16.63
C SER A 232 -3.78 -18.08 -18.11
N TYR A 233 -4.13 -19.11 -18.89
CA TYR A 233 -4.01 -19.05 -20.33
C TYR A 233 -4.95 -18.00 -20.94
N TRP A 234 -4.39 -17.11 -21.76
CA TRP A 234 -5.09 -16.15 -22.59
C TRP A 234 -4.69 -16.36 -24.05
N SER A 235 -5.67 -16.32 -24.95
CA SER A 235 -5.43 -16.31 -26.39
C SER A 235 -5.26 -14.88 -26.89
N ILE A 236 -4.66 -14.73 -28.08
CA ILE A 236 -4.51 -13.43 -28.74
C ILE A 236 -5.88 -12.76 -28.94
N GLU A 237 -6.90 -13.52 -29.33
CA GLU A 237 -8.26 -13.02 -29.55
C GLU A 237 -8.86 -12.49 -28.25
N LYS A 238 -8.67 -13.20 -27.13
CA LYS A 238 -9.14 -12.75 -25.82
C LYS A 238 -8.48 -11.43 -25.42
N VAL A 239 -7.16 -11.31 -25.58
CA VAL A 239 -6.46 -10.06 -25.26
C VAL A 239 -6.89 -8.92 -26.16
N GLN A 240 -7.11 -9.17 -27.46
CA GLN A 240 -7.60 -8.15 -28.38
C GLN A 240 -9.00 -7.66 -28.00
N GLY A 241 -9.90 -8.57 -27.59
CA GLY A 241 -11.26 -8.23 -27.17
C GLY A 241 -11.32 -7.43 -25.86
N PHE A 242 -10.34 -7.60 -24.97
CA PHE A 242 -10.29 -6.96 -23.66
C PHE A 242 -9.03 -6.07 -23.48
N LYS A 243 -8.44 -5.58 -24.57
CA LYS A 243 -7.16 -4.83 -24.52
C LYS A 243 -7.26 -3.61 -23.61
N ASP A 244 -8.36 -2.87 -23.74
CA ASP A 244 -8.61 -1.66 -22.98
C ASP A 244 -8.86 -1.94 -21.49
N ASP A 245 -9.53 -3.06 -21.17
CA ASP A 245 -9.73 -3.51 -19.79
C ASP A 245 -8.40 -3.87 -19.14
N VAL A 246 -7.57 -4.68 -19.80
CA VAL A 246 -6.23 -5.05 -19.31
C VAL A 246 -5.37 -3.80 -19.12
N MET A 247 -5.39 -2.90 -20.11
CA MET A 247 -4.59 -1.68 -20.06
C MET A 247 -5.03 -0.78 -18.92
N ARG A 248 -6.34 -0.57 -18.73
CA ARG A 248 -6.90 0.19 -17.60
C ARG A 248 -6.45 -0.40 -16.27
N ASP A 249 -6.63 -1.69 -16.05
CA ASP A 249 -6.38 -2.30 -14.73
C ASP A 249 -4.88 -2.38 -14.40
N ILE A 250 -3.99 -2.38 -15.39
CA ILE A 250 -2.55 -2.16 -15.16
C ILE A 250 -2.27 -0.68 -14.88
N MET A 251 -2.87 0.23 -15.66
CA MET A 251 -2.59 1.66 -15.62
C MET A 251 -3.17 2.37 -14.39
N GLU A 252 -4.26 1.88 -13.80
CA GLU A 252 -4.96 2.50 -12.66
C GLU A 252 -4.66 1.81 -11.31
N SER A 253 -3.79 0.78 -11.31
CA SER A 253 -3.36 0.09 -10.08
C SER A 253 -2.54 0.98 -9.13
N GLU A 254 -2.37 0.59 -7.86
CA GLU A 254 -1.46 1.28 -6.91
C GLU A 254 -0.03 1.42 -7.50
N SER A 255 0.38 0.45 -8.32
CA SER A 255 1.67 0.45 -9.02
C SER A 255 1.85 1.65 -9.95
N ALA A 256 0.74 2.25 -10.41
CA ALA A 256 0.73 3.40 -11.30
C ALA A 256 1.47 4.61 -10.73
N LEU A 257 1.28 4.89 -9.44
CA LEU A 257 1.94 6.00 -8.75
C LEU A 257 3.47 5.95 -8.93
N TYR A 258 4.06 4.76 -8.75
CA TYR A 258 5.49 4.52 -8.85
C TYR A 258 5.97 4.53 -10.31
N ARG A 259 5.22 3.86 -11.18
CA ARG A 259 5.50 3.78 -12.62
C ARG A 259 5.49 5.17 -13.25
N ASP A 260 4.44 5.95 -13.03
CA ASP A 260 4.21 7.22 -13.69
C ASP A 260 5.25 8.26 -13.24
N PHE A 261 5.62 8.27 -11.95
CA PHE A 261 6.75 9.07 -11.47
C PHE A 261 8.05 8.73 -12.20
N ALA A 262 8.39 7.45 -12.30
CA ALA A 262 9.61 7.01 -12.97
C ALA A 262 9.60 7.35 -14.48
N ILE A 263 8.45 7.22 -15.14
CA ILE A 263 8.26 7.57 -16.56
C ILE A 263 8.41 9.07 -16.79
N GLN A 264 7.80 9.89 -15.93
CA GLN A 264 7.94 11.36 -16.00
C GLN A 264 9.40 11.77 -15.79
N LEU A 265 10.09 11.15 -14.84
CA LEU A 265 11.51 11.40 -14.61
C LEU A 265 12.35 11.03 -15.84
N LEU A 266 12.11 9.86 -16.45
CA LEU A 266 12.77 9.44 -17.69
C LEU A 266 12.48 10.38 -18.88
N GLY A 267 11.30 11.00 -18.92
CA GLY A 267 10.93 11.96 -19.95
C GLY A 267 11.63 13.31 -19.81
N GLY A 268 12.05 13.67 -18.59
CA GLY A 268 12.74 14.92 -18.28
C GLY A 268 14.27 14.89 -18.42
N ILE A 269 14.86 13.70 -18.62
CA ILE A 269 16.32 13.54 -18.77
C ILE A 269 16.78 13.59 -20.24
N ARG A 270 18.06 13.91 -20.45
CA ARG A 270 18.69 14.08 -21.77
C ARG A 270 19.02 12.76 -22.44
#